data_AF-A0A842XY29-F1
#
_entry.id   AF-A0A842XY29-F1
#
_cell.length_a   1.000
_cell.length_b   1.000
_cell.length_c   1.000
_cell.angle_alpha   90.00
_cell.angle_beta   90.00
_cell.angle_gamma   90.00
#
_symmetry.space_group_name_H-M   'P 1'
#
loop_
_entity.id
_entity.type
_entity.pdbx_description
1 polymer ?
#
loop_
_entity_poly.entity_id
_entity_poly.type
_entity_poly.pdbx_seq_one_letter_code
_entity_poly.pdbx_strand_id
1 'polypeptide(L)'
;MKWTAPKTKITLLRELDNGKSSAQVCRENGIHPLMLSKWKREYKENPVIAFSGNISKPEAKLAESGRLIGQLYAENADKQLTLILRYCGIERTIETVMNVYSSQALDPHVNRYRFREDWWS
;
A
#
# COMPACT_ATOMS: atom_id res chain seq x y z
N MET A 1 4.95 -19.54 28.56
CA MET A 1 4.18 -18.30 28.84
C MET A 1 3.31 -18.01 27.61
N LYS A 2 1.98 -18.19 27.69
CA LYS A 2 1.10 -18.10 26.51
C LYS A 2 0.86 -16.62 26.16
N TRP A 3 1.38 -16.18 25.01
CA TRP A 3 1.05 -14.89 24.43
C TRP A 3 -0.45 -14.90 24.07
N THR A 4 -1.25 -14.10 24.78
CA THR A 4 -2.69 -13.99 24.54
C THR A 4 -2.96 -13.28 23.20
N ALA A 5 -3.69 -13.96 22.31
CA ALA A 5 -4.01 -13.50 20.96
C ALA A 5 -4.78 -12.16 20.97
N PRO A 6 -4.63 -11.27 19.97
CA PRO A 6 -5.26 -9.94 19.94
C PRO A 6 -6.79 -9.96 20.17
N LYS A 7 -7.49 -10.97 19.65
CA LYS A 7 -8.94 -11.17 19.85
C LYS A 7 -9.32 -11.31 21.33
N THR A 8 -8.45 -11.89 22.16
CA THR A 8 -8.71 -12.04 23.60
C THR A 8 -8.59 -10.70 24.34
N LYS A 9 -7.67 -9.81 23.93
CA LYS A 9 -7.46 -8.51 24.59
C LYS A 9 -8.64 -7.55 24.44
N ILE A 10 -9.27 -7.52 23.26
CA ILE A 10 -10.44 -6.67 22.99
C ILE A 10 -11.65 -7.10 23.83
N THR A 11 -11.89 -8.42 23.93
CA THR A 11 -12.98 -8.95 24.76
C THR A 11 -12.81 -8.55 26.22
N LEU A 12 -11.59 -8.61 26.75
CA LEU A 12 -11.29 -8.23 28.14
C LEU A 12 -11.48 -6.73 28.40
N LEU A 13 -11.16 -5.86 27.42
CA LEU A 13 -11.43 -4.43 27.55
C LEU A 13 -12.93 -4.12 27.51
N ARG A 14 -13.71 -4.80 26.66
CA ARG A 14 -15.18 -4.65 26.64
C ARG A 14 -15.83 -5.10 27.95
N GLU A 15 -15.31 -6.16 28.56
CA GLU A 15 -15.76 -6.61 29.88
C GLU A 15 -15.56 -5.54 30.96
N LEU A 16 -14.45 -4.79 30.90
CA LEU A 16 -14.21 -3.65 31.79
C LEU A 16 -15.19 -2.50 31.53
N ASP A 17 -15.48 -2.20 30.26
CA ASP A 17 -16.44 -1.15 29.89
C ASP A 17 -17.87 -1.51 30.28
N ASN A 18 -18.21 -2.80 30.26
CA ASN A 18 -19.48 -3.34 30.73
C ASN A 18 -19.59 -3.40 32.28
N GLY A 19 -18.61 -2.84 33.01
CA GLY A 19 -18.67 -2.68 34.46
C GLY A 19 -18.00 -3.78 35.28
N LYS A 20 -17.34 -4.78 34.68
CA LYS A 20 -16.50 -5.71 35.46
C LYS A 20 -15.27 -4.97 36.01
N SER A 21 -14.84 -5.34 37.22
CA SER A 21 -13.64 -4.76 37.81
C SER A 21 -12.36 -5.34 37.21
N SER A 22 -11.29 -4.52 37.11
CA SER A 22 -9.97 -4.98 36.66
C SER A 22 -9.44 -6.18 37.45
N ALA A 23 -9.70 -6.22 38.77
CA ALA A 23 -9.27 -7.30 39.64
C ALA A 23 -10.02 -8.61 39.36
N GLN A 24 -11.27 -8.55 38.90
CA GLN A 24 -12.04 -9.72 38.51
C GLN A 24 -11.54 -10.26 37.17
N VAL A 25 -11.38 -9.39 36.16
CA VAL A 25 -10.87 -9.75 34.84
C VAL A 25 -9.47 -10.38 34.93
N CYS A 26 -8.58 -9.83 35.75
CA CYS A 26 -7.25 -10.38 36.00
C CYS A 26 -7.28 -11.78 36.63
N ARG A 27 -8.16 -12.02 37.61
CA ARG A 27 -8.29 -13.31 38.31
C ARG A 27 -8.89 -14.38 37.41
N GLU A 28 -9.97 -14.06 36.70
CA GLU A 28 -10.68 -15.00 35.80
C GLU A 28 -9.80 -15.42 34.61
N ASN A 29 -8.95 -14.53 34.11
CA ASN A 29 -8.16 -14.77 32.91
C ASN A 29 -6.66 -15.04 33.18
N GLY A 30 -6.24 -15.04 34.45
CA GLY A 30 -4.83 -15.26 34.83
C GLY A 30 -3.87 -14.19 34.30
N ILE A 31 -4.32 -12.94 34.19
CA ILE A 31 -3.57 -11.82 33.61
C ILE A 31 -3.04 -10.92 34.70
N HIS A 32 -1.75 -10.60 34.61
CA HIS A 32 -1.12 -9.69 35.56
C HIS A 32 -1.72 -8.27 35.48
N PRO A 33 -2.06 -7.61 36.60
CA PRO A 33 -2.70 -6.28 36.60
C PRO A 33 -1.97 -5.22 35.77
N LEU A 34 -0.63 -5.21 35.78
CA LEU A 34 0.17 -4.30 34.97
C LEU A 34 -0.04 -4.48 33.45
N MET A 35 -0.28 -5.70 32.98
CA MET A 35 -0.55 -5.96 31.56
C MET A 35 -1.91 -5.40 31.16
N LEU A 36 -2.92 -5.56 32.01
CA LEU A 36 -4.25 -5.02 31.78
C LEU A 36 -4.23 -3.49 31.76
N SER A 37 -3.53 -2.86 32.70
CA SER A 37 -3.33 -1.40 32.73
C SER A 37 -2.61 -0.89 31.49
N LYS A 38 -1.58 -1.60 31.04
CA LYS A 38 -0.84 -1.24 29.82
C LYS A 38 -1.74 -1.30 28.58
N TRP A 39 -2.52 -2.37 28.40
CA TRP A 39 -3.45 -2.48 27.26
C TRP A 39 -4.57 -1.45 27.32
N LYS A 40 -5.08 -1.12 28.51
CA LYS A 40 -6.08 -0.07 28.68
C LYS A 40 -5.55 1.29 28.20
N ARG A 41 -4.29 1.60 28.55
CA ARG A 41 -3.60 2.81 28.10
C ARG A 41 -3.38 2.82 26.58
N GLU A 42 -2.81 1.75 26.04
CA GLU A 42 -2.54 1.61 24.60
C GLU A 42 -3.83 1.73 23.76
N TYR A 43 -4.94 1.14 24.23
CA TYR A 43 -6.23 1.23 23.56
C TYR A 43 -6.84 2.64 23.61
N LYS A 44 -6.69 3.34 24.74
CA LYS A 44 -7.16 4.73 24.88
C LYS A 44 -6.37 5.69 23.99
N GLU A 45 -5.06 5.48 23.87
CA GLU A 45 -4.17 6.30 23.05
C GLU A 45 -4.41 6.07 21.55
N ASN A 46 -4.46 4.82 21.09
CA ASN A 46 -4.68 4.52 19.67
C ASN A 46 -5.48 3.23 19.45
N PRO A 47 -6.82 3.29 19.49
CA PRO A 47 -7.69 2.11 19.43
C PRO A 47 -7.58 1.35 18.10
N VAL A 48 -7.20 2.03 17.01
CA VAL A 48 -7.08 1.47 15.66
C VAL A 48 -5.86 0.56 15.49
N ILE A 49 -4.73 0.89 16.15
CA ILE A 49 -3.46 0.15 16.01
C ILE A 49 -3.15 -0.76 17.20
N ALA A 50 -3.74 -0.52 18.37
CA ALA A 50 -3.39 -1.20 19.64
C ALA A 50 -3.51 -2.75 19.57
N PHE A 51 -4.32 -3.28 18.67
CA PHE A 51 -4.53 -4.72 18.50
C PHE A 51 -4.26 -5.24 17.09
N SER A 52 -3.74 -4.38 16.22
CA SER A 52 -3.52 -4.74 14.84
C SER A 52 -2.17 -5.43 14.69
N GLY A 53 -2.14 -6.71 15.11
CA GLY A 53 -0.98 -7.57 14.87
C GLY A 53 -0.61 -7.53 13.38
N ASN A 54 0.60 -7.04 13.10
CA ASN A 54 1.21 -6.97 11.77
C ASN A 54 0.28 -6.40 10.67
N ILE A 55 -0.32 -5.23 10.89
CA ILE A 55 -0.67 -4.40 9.73
C ILE A 55 0.66 -4.04 9.09
N SER A 56 1.01 -4.73 8.00
CA SER A 56 2.05 -4.28 7.08
C SER A 56 1.83 -2.79 6.91
N LYS A 57 2.82 -2.01 7.35
CA LYS A 57 2.78 -0.56 7.52
C LYS A 57 1.97 0.04 6.36
N PRO A 58 0.97 0.91 6.60
CA PRO A 58 0.12 1.43 5.52
C PRO A 58 0.93 1.95 4.32
N GLU A 59 2.14 2.45 4.56
CA GLU A 59 3.14 2.86 3.59
C GLU A 59 3.64 1.70 2.69
N ALA A 60 3.84 0.50 3.26
CA ALA A 60 4.26 -0.68 2.50
C ALA A 60 3.15 -1.17 1.55
N LYS A 61 1.89 -1.16 2.00
CA LYS A 61 0.74 -1.47 1.14
C LYS A 61 0.53 -0.42 0.05
N LEU A 62 0.77 0.85 0.37
CA LEU A 62 0.70 1.94 -0.60
C LEU A 62 1.79 1.80 -1.67
N ALA A 63 3.02 1.48 -1.26
CA ALA A 63 4.14 1.24 -2.17
C ALA A 63 3.89 0.03 -3.08
N GLU A 64 3.38 -1.07 -2.53
CA GLU A 64 3.00 -2.25 -3.31
C GLU A 64 1.91 -1.93 -4.32
N SER A 65 0.89 -1.18 -3.90
CA SER A 65 -0.21 -0.73 -4.78
C SER A 65 0.31 0.15 -5.91
N GLY A 66 1.18 1.12 -5.60
CA GLY A 66 1.83 1.97 -6.60
C GLY A 66 2.66 1.17 -7.61
N ARG A 67 3.37 0.13 -7.14
CA ARG A 67 4.13 -0.77 -8.02
C ARG A 67 3.21 -1.53 -8.98
N LEU A 68 2.12 -2.10 -8.48
CA LEU A 68 1.14 -2.83 -9.31
C LEU A 68 0.47 -1.93 -10.34
N ILE A 69 0.11 -0.70 -9.96
CA ILE A 69 -0.43 0.30 -10.88
C ILE A 69 0.60 0.59 -11.99
N GLY A 70 1.86 0.84 -11.64
CA GLY A 70 2.92 1.07 -12.62
C GLY A 70 3.10 -0.09 -13.60
N GLN A 71 3.02 -1.34 -13.12
CA GLN A 71 3.06 -2.53 -13.96
C GLN A 71 1.87 -2.60 -14.93
N LEU A 72 0.65 -2.37 -14.45
CA LEU A 72 -0.55 -2.35 -15.29
C LEU A 72 -0.49 -1.25 -16.36
N TYR A 73 0.08 -0.08 -16.05
CA TYR A 73 0.30 0.97 -17.04
C TYR A 73 1.33 0.56 -18.10
N ALA A 74 2.45 -0.04 -17.69
CA ALA A 74 3.47 -0.52 -18.61
C ALA A 74 2.93 -1.63 -19.54
N GLU A 75 2.19 -2.60 -18.99
CA GLU A 75 1.57 -3.69 -19.75
C GLU A 75 0.51 -3.21 -20.75
N ASN A 76 -0.14 -2.08 -20.46
CA ASN A 76 -1.18 -1.51 -21.33
C ASN A 76 -0.69 -0.31 -22.16
N ALA A 77 0.59 0.04 -22.12
CA ALA A 77 1.14 1.21 -22.80
C ALA A 77 0.91 1.17 -24.33
N ASP A 78 1.11 0.00 -24.96
CA ASP A 78 0.88 -0.19 -26.40
C ASP A 78 -0.61 0.02 -26.79
N LYS A 79 -1.54 -0.48 -25.97
CA LYS A 79 -2.98 -0.28 -26.19
C LYS A 79 -3.38 1.18 -26.05
N GLN A 80 -2.85 1.85 -25.03
CA GLN A 80 -3.08 3.29 -24.82
C GLN A 80 -2.54 4.11 -26.00
N LEU A 81 -1.30 3.82 -26.44
CA LEU A 81 -0.71 4.46 -27.61
C LEU A 81 -1.55 4.22 -28.87
N THR A 82 -2.01 2.99 -29.10
CA THR A 82 -2.89 2.67 -30.23
C THR A 82 -4.18 3.49 -30.20
N LEU A 83 -4.80 3.68 -29.03
CA LEU A 83 -6.02 4.50 -28.89
C LEU A 83 -5.74 5.98 -29.17
N ILE A 84 -4.64 6.52 -28.65
CA ILE A 84 -4.26 7.93 -28.84
C ILE A 84 -4.00 8.20 -30.33
N LEU A 85 -3.20 7.35 -30.99
CA LEU A 85 -2.89 7.51 -32.41
C LEU A 85 -4.18 7.46 -33.25
N ARG A 86 -5.08 6.52 -32.95
CA ARG A 86 -6.38 6.43 -33.61
C ARG A 86 -7.22 7.68 -33.40
N TYR A 87 -7.26 8.23 -32.17
CA TYR A 87 -7.98 9.47 -31.87
C TYR A 87 -7.41 10.66 -32.65
N CYS A 88 -6.08 10.71 -32.82
CA CYS A 88 -5.40 11.71 -33.64
C CYS A 88 -5.53 11.48 -35.16
N GLY A 89 -6.24 10.43 -35.60
CA GLY A 89 -6.37 10.08 -37.01
C GLY A 89 -5.09 9.54 -37.65
N ILE A 90 -4.14 9.09 -36.82
CA ILE A 90 -2.86 8.52 -37.27
C ILE A 90 -3.03 7.00 -37.40
N GLU A 91 -2.92 6.50 -38.62
CA GLU A 91 -2.97 5.07 -38.88
C GLU A 91 -1.65 4.39 -38.50
N ARG A 92 -1.72 3.40 -37.62
CA ARG A 92 -0.54 2.63 -37.19
C ARG A 92 -0.35 1.43 -38.13
N THR A 93 0.52 1.58 -39.12
CA THR A 93 0.92 0.51 -40.04
C THR A 93 2.23 -0.16 -39.60
N ILE A 94 2.50 -1.37 -40.10
CA ILE A 94 3.78 -2.07 -39.84
C ILE A 94 4.96 -1.20 -40.30
N GLU A 95 4.83 -0.51 -41.44
CA GLU A 95 5.84 0.40 -41.96
C GLU A 95 6.14 1.56 -41.00
N THR A 96 5.11 2.21 -40.46
CA THR A 96 5.31 3.30 -39.48
C THR A 96 6.03 2.82 -38.22
N VAL A 97 5.69 1.62 -37.73
CA VAL A 97 6.35 1.02 -36.56
C VAL A 97 7.82 0.71 -36.85
N MET A 98 8.11 0.12 -38.01
CA MET A 98 9.48 -0.20 -38.43
C MET A 98 10.31 1.06 -38.65
N ASN A 99 9.75 2.10 -39.25
CA ASN A 99 10.43 3.39 -39.45
C ASN A 99 10.80 4.05 -38.12
N VAL A 100 9.91 4.03 -37.12
CA VAL A 100 10.21 4.55 -35.77
C VAL A 100 11.35 3.75 -35.13
N TYR A 101 11.33 2.42 -35.21
CA TYR A 101 12.40 1.57 -34.67
C TYR A 101 13.75 1.84 -35.34
N SER A 102 13.79 1.92 -36.67
CA SER A 102 15.00 2.21 -37.45
C SER A 102 15.54 3.64 -37.24
N SER A 103 14.67 4.60 -36.93
CA SER A 103 15.06 6.00 -36.71
C SER A 103 15.79 6.27 -35.39
N GLN A 104 15.93 5.27 -34.51
CA GLN A 104 16.44 5.44 -33.13
C GLN A 104 15.61 6.41 -32.28
N ALA A 105 14.40 6.79 -32.71
CA ALA A 105 13.52 7.70 -31.98
C ALA A 105 13.07 7.16 -30.61
N LEU A 106 13.26 5.86 -30.36
CA LEU A 106 13.02 5.21 -29.07
C LEU A 106 14.31 4.81 -28.34
N ASP A 107 15.49 5.11 -28.92
CA ASP A 107 16.78 4.81 -28.29
C ASP A 107 16.98 5.74 -27.09
N PRO A 108 17.07 5.20 -25.85
CA PRO A 108 17.25 6.01 -24.65
C PRO A 108 18.54 6.84 -24.68
N HIS A 109 19.61 6.38 -25.33
CA HIS A 109 20.88 7.09 -25.42
C HIS A 109 20.83 8.26 -26.40
N VAL A 110 20.04 8.16 -27.47
CA VAL A 110 19.79 9.26 -28.43
C VAL A 110 18.82 10.29 -27.85
N ASN A 111 17.75 9.83 -27.20
CA ASN A 111 16.74 10.72 -26.61
C ASN A 111 17.18 11.38 -25.31
N ARG A 112 18.16 10.84 -24.58
CA ARG A 112 18.63 11.43 -23.32
C ARG A 112 19.14 12.86 -23.46
N TYR A 113 19.71 13.24 -24.60
CA TYR A 113 20.18 14.60 -24.84
C TYR A 113 19.03 15.54 -25.22
N ARG A 114 18.19 15.16 -26.21
CA ARG A 114 17.01 15.95 -26.62
C ARG A 114 16.02 16.22 -25.47
N PHE A 115 15.71 15.21 -24.66
CA PHE A 115 14.73 15.36 -23.58
C PHE A 115 15.25 16.15 -22.37
N ARG A 116 16.57 16.32 -22.21
CA ARG A 116 17.14 17.07 -21.08
C ARG A 116 17.17 18.57 -21.30
N GLU A 117 17.32 19.02 -22.55
CA GLU A 117 17.46 20.43 -22.90
C GLU A 117 16.11 21.14 -22.99
N ASP A 118 15.07 20.46 -23.50
CA ASP A 118 13.77 21.09 -23.78
C ASP A 118 12.84 21.25 -22.57
N TRP A 119 13.02 20.48 -21.49
CA TRP A 119 12.08 20.48 -20.34
C TRP A 119 12.47 21.47 -19.22
N TRP A 120 13.72 21.94 -19.21
CA TRP A 120 14.26 22.84 -18.17
C TRP A 120 14.57 24.26 -18.69
N SER A 121 14.11 24.57 -19.91
CA SER A 121 14.19 25.89 -20.54
C SER A 121 12.84 26.60 -20.44
#